data_AF-A0A978TPF3-F1
#
_entry.id   AF-A0A978TPF3-F1
#
_cell.length_a   1.000
_cell.length_b   1.000
_cell.length_c   1.000
_cell.angle_alpha   90.00
_cell.angle_beta   90.00
_cell.angle_gamma   90.00
#
_symmetry.space_group_name_H-M   'P 1'
#
loop_
_entity.id
_entity.type
_entity.pdbx_description
1 polymer ?
#
loop_
_entity_poly.entity_id
_entity_poly.type
_entity_poly.pdbx_seq_one_letter_code
_entity_poly.pdbx_strand_id
1 'polypeptide(L)' 'MKILLIEDDDRIAEALAEAFGDRNYNVDVARDRKFDHQLATLELWMNY' A
#
# COMPACT_ATOMS: atom_id res chain seq x y z
N MET A 1 -4.36 -12.41 2.89
CA MET A 1 -4.44 -11.05 3.47
C MET A 1 -4.04 -10.04 2.39
N LYS A 2 -4.69 -8.88 2.32
CA LYS A 2 -4.40 -7.86 1.30
C LYS A 2 -3.56 -6.74 1.90
N ILE A 3 -2.47 -6.37 1.24
CA ILE A 3 -1.56 -5.29 1.64
C ILE A 3 -1.57 -4.24 0.53
N LEU A 4 -1.75 -2.98 0.91
CA LEU A 4 -1.54 -1.85 0.01
C LEU A 4 -0.16 -1.27 0.32
N LEU A 5 0.73 -1.29 -0.67
CA LEU A 5 2.05 -0.72 -0.59
C LEU A 5 2.02 0.66 -1.24
N ILE A 6 2.29 1.71 -0.46
CA ILE A 6 2.43 3.07 -0.97
C ILE A 6 3.90 3.39 -0.94
N GLU A 7 4.52 3.47 -2.12
CA GLU A 7 5.94 3.79 -2.24
C GLU A 7 6.22 4.52 -3.56
N ASP A 8 7.08 5.54 -3.50
CA ASP A 8 7.37 6.38 -4.67
C ASP A 8 8.57 5.91 -5.51
N ASP A 9 9.50 5.15 -4.91
CA ASP A 9 10.62 4.54 -5.63
C ASP A 9 10.21 3.16 -6.14
N ASP A 10 10.13 3.03 -7.46
CA ASP A 10 9.75 1.80 -8.16
C ASP A 10 10.61 0.59 -7.77
N ARG A 11 11.90 0.79 -7.49
CA ARG A 11 12.80 -0.31 -7.14
C ARG A 11 12.49 -0.86 -5.76
N ILE A 12 12.09 0.01 -4.84
CA ILE A 12 11.68 -0.38 -3.49
C ILE A 12 10.29 -1.03 -3.56
N ALA A 13 9.37 -0.44 -4.33
CA ALA A 13 8.02 -0.94 -4.49
C ALA A 13 7.99 -2.37 -5.07
N GLU A 14 8.77 -2.63 -6.12
CA GLU A 14 8.85 -3.96 -6.74
C GLU A 14 9.48 -4.99 -5.80
N ALA A 15 10.62 -4.66 -5.15
CA ALA A 15 11.29 -5.57 -4.24
C ALA A 15 10.40 -5.97 -3.05
N LEU A 16 9.60 -5.03 -2.53
CA LEU A 16 8.66 -5.30 -1.46
C LEU A 16 7.44 -6.11 -1.94
N ALA A 17 6.89 -5.77 -3.11
CA ALA A 17 5.77 -6.52 -3.68
C ALA A 17 6.13 -8.00 -3.92
N GLU A 18 7.34 -8.27 -4.41
CA GLU A 18 7.86 -9.63 -4.60
C GLU A 18 8.00 -10.36 -3.25
N ALA A 19 8.66 -9.73 -2.26
CA ALA A 19 8.86 -10.33 -0.94
C ALA A 19 7.55 -10.65 -0.19
N PHE A 20 6.51 -9.83 -0.39
CA PHE A 20 5.19 -10.07 0.20
C PHE A 20 4.35 -11.06 -0.62
N GLY A 21 4.48 -11.05 -1.95
CA GLY A 21 3.86 -12.04 -2.84
C GLY A 21 4.29 -13.47 -2.50
N ASP A 22 5.59 -13.67 -2.25
CA ASP A 22 6.16 -14.96 -1.84
C ASP A 22 5.56 -15.51 -0.52
N ARG A 23 5.03 -14.62 0.32
CA ARG A 23 4.37 -14.97 1.58
C ARG A 23 2.85 -15.12 1.44
N ASN A 24 2.35 -15.24 0.21
CA ASN A 24 0.94 -15.40 -0.13
C ASN A 24 0.06 -14.20 0.30
N TYR A 25 0.66 -13.01 0.34
CA TYR A 25 -0.09 -11.76 0.46
C TYR A 25 -0.49 -11.26 -0.93
N ASN A 26 -1.69 -10.69 -1.03
CA ASN A 26 -2.14 -10.02 -2.25
C ASN A 26 -1.75 -8.54 -2.13
N VAL A 27 -0.82 -8.07 -2.98
CA VAL A 27 -0.19 -6.76 -2.86
C VAL A 27 -0.67 -5.85 -3.98
N ASP A 28 -1.25 -4.71 -3.63
CA ASP A 28 -1.48 -3.60 -4.56
C ASP A 28 -0.40 -2.53 -4.33
N VAL A 29 0.21 -2.02 -5.39
CA VAL A 29 1.21 -0.94 -5.31
C VAL A 29 0.57 0.36 -5.79
N ALA A 30 0.58 1.38 -4.93
CA ALA A 30 0.16 2.74 -5.24
C ALA A 30 1.36 3.69 -5.21
N ARG A 31 1.57 4.42 -6.30
CA ARG A 31 2.72 5.33 -6.48
C ARG A 31 2.51 6.75 -5.95
N ASP A 32 1.31 7.06 -5.48
CA ASP A 32 0.92 8.46 -5.29
C ASP A 32 0.85 8.83 -3.80
N ARG A 33 1.69 9.78 -3.39
CA ARG A 33 1.62 10.43 -2.07
C ARG A 33 0.26 11.09 -1.81
N LYS A 34 -0.58 11.28 -2.83
CA LYS A 34 -1.98 11.73 -2.65
C LYS A 34 -2.91 10.66 -2.11
N PHE A 35 -2.59 9.37 -2.26
CA PHE A 35 -3.41 8.29 -1.69
C PHE A 35 -3.25 8.20 -0.17
N ASP A 36 -2.09 8.56 0.39
CA ASP A 36 -1.88 8.64 1.84
C ASP A 36 -2.91 9.54 2.51
N HIS A 37 -3.23 10.68 1.90
CA HIS A 37 -4.18 11.63 2.49
C HIS A 37 -5.63 11.11 2.45
N GLN A 38 -6.04 10.43 1.38
CA GLN A 38 -7.41 9.92 1.24
C GLN A 38 -7.66 8.67 2.08
N LEU A 39 -6.68 7.78 2.22
CA LEU A 39 -6.78 6.59 3.07
C LEU A 39 -6.75 6.94 4.57
N ALA A 40 -5.88 7.88 4.98
CA ALA A 40 -5.90 8.41 6.35
C ALA A 40 -7.22 9.11 6.68
N THR A 41 -7.86 9.73 5.68
CA THR A 41 -9.19 10.33 5.86
C THR A 41 -10.23 9.22 6.03
N LEU A 42 -10.26 8.16 5.22
CA LEU A 42 -11.27 7.09 5.38
C LEU A 42 -11.20 6.37 6.74
N GLU A 43 -10.01 6.14 7.31
CA GLU A 43 -9.87 5.53 8.65
C GLU A 43 -10.37 6.44 9.79
N LEU A 44 -10.25 7.76 9.65
CA LEU A 44 -10.75 8.72 10.63
C LEU A 44 -12.29 8.80 10.64
N TRP A 45 -12.96 8.53 9.51
CA TRP A 45 -14.43 8.60 9.42
C TRP A 45 -15.13 7.27 9.73
N MET A 46 -14.41 6.15 9.77
CA MET A 46 -14.96 4.85 10.17
C MET A 46 -14.92 4.60 11.69
N ASN A 47 -14.29 5.50 12.46
CA ASN A 47 -14.17 5.44 13.92
C ASN A 47 -15.07 6.45 14.66
N TYR A 48 -16.06 7.04 13.98
CA TYR A 48 -17.08 7.93 14.57
C TYR A 48 -18.49 7.41 14.31
#